data_AF-A0AAN8F7S3-F1
#
_entry.id   AF-A0AAN8F7S3-F1
#
_cell.length_a   1.000
_cell.length_b   1.000
_cell.length_c   1.000
_cell.angle_alpha   90.00
_cell.angle_beta   90.00
_cell.angle_gamma   90.00
#
_symmetry.space_group_name_H-M   'P 1'
#
loop_
_entity.id
_entity.type
_entity.pdbx_description
1 polymer ?
#
loop_
_entity_poly.entity_id
_entity_poly.type
_entity_poly.pdbx_seq_one_letter_code
_entity_poly.pdbx_strand_id
1 'polypeptide(L)'
;MPKLSAAPTLEVSSGSHHLESVPCSCPLAHARGRVKPRELAYSAEDLEQAKRVAENGEQPEELVPIRLDMELDGVKLRDTFCYNKNEKLITPDLVC
;
A
#
# COMPACT_ATOMS: atom_id res chain seq x y z
N MET A 1 -18.42 51.44 23.80
CA MET A 1 -18.78 51.72 22.38
C MET A 1 -17.49 51.59 21.57
N PRO A 2 -17.27 50.47 20.85
CA PRO A 2 -17.58 50.46 19.41
C PRO A 2 -17.98 49.09 18.77
N LYS A 3 -18.79 49.21 17.71
CA LYS A 3 -19.00 48.41 16.47
C LYS A 3 -19.07 46.87 16.52
N LEU A 4 -20.31 46.36 16.35
CA LEU A 4 -20.55 45.14 15.55
C LEU A 4 -20.48 45.51 14.06
N SER A 5 -19.70 44.76 13.28
CA SER A 5 -19.75 44.73 11.82
C SER A 5 -20.24 43.35 11.40
N ALA A 6 -21.41 43.28 10.78
CA ALA A 6 -21.94 42.06 10.18
C ALA A 6 -21.16 41.73 8.91
N ALA A 7 -20.79 40.47 8.72
CA ALA A 7 -20.28 39.92 7.47
C ALA A 7 -21.39 39.10 6.78
N PRO A 8 -21.48 39.10 5.44
CA PRO A 8 -22.66 38.67 4.72
C PRO A 8 -22.78 37.14 4.66
N THR A 9 -23.99 36.63 4.86
CA THR A 9 -24.36 35.24 4.53
C THR A 9 -24.28 35.08 3.02
N LEU A 10 -23.28 34.34 2.54
CA LEU A 10 -23.21 33.91 1.15
C LEU A 10 -24.24 32.79 0.95
N GLU A 11 -25.37 33.13 0.33
CA GLU A 11 -26.28 32.14 -0.25
C GLU A 11 -25.58 31.48 -1.44
N VAL A 12 -25.22 30.20 -1.31
CA VAL A 12 -24.72 29.41 -2.43
C VAL A 12 -25.92 28.95 -3.24
N SER A 13 -26.12 29.63 -4.37
CA SER A 13 -27.08 29.31 -5.41
C SER A 13 -26.89 27.86 -5.90
N SER A 14 -27.95 27.06 -5.81
CA SER A 14 -28.05 25.72 -6.38
C SER A 14 -27.83 25.74 -7.89
N GLY A 15 -26.71 25.17 -8.34
CA GLY A 15 -26.40 24.90 -9.74
C GLY A 15 -26.11 23.42 -9.97
N SER A 16 -27.13 22.71 -10.46
CA SER A 16 -27.07 21.58 -11.40
C SER A 16 -25.99 20.48 -11.20
N HIS A 17 -26.42 19.41 -10.52
CA HIS A 17 -26.45 18.03 -11.01
C HIS A 17 -25.68 17.74 -12.31
N HIS A 18 -24.42 17.30 -12.21
CA HIS A 18 -23.85 16.39 -13.19
C HIS A 18 -22.79 15.49 -12.53
N LEU A 19 -23.17 14.22 -12.35
CA LEU A 19 -22.36 13.02 -12.10
C LEU A 19 -20.93 13.21 -11.57
N GLU A 20 -20.78 13.26 -10.25
CA GLU A 20 -19.68 12.54 -9.60
C GLU A 20 -20.26 11.84 -8.37
N SER A 21 -20.07 10.53 -8.30
CA SER A 21 -20.23 9.75 -7.06
C SER A 21 -19.10 10.13 -6.10
N VAL A 22 -19.05 11.40 -5.69
CA VAL A 22 -18.27 11.80 -4.53
C VAL A 22 -19.04 11.26 -3.33
N PRO A 23 -18.41 10.54 -2.39
CA PRO A 23 -19.09 10.25 -1.12
C PRO A 23 -19.60 11.58 -0.58
N CYS A 24 -20.93 11.67 -0.45
CA CYS A 24 -21.60 12.74 0.27
C CYS A 24 -20.77 12.99 1.53
N SER A 25 -20.26 14.21 1.68
CA SER A 25 -19.60 14.60 2.90
C SER A 25 -20.66 14.52 4.00
N CYS A 26 -20.83 13.34 4.58
CA CYS A 26 -21.55 13.18 5.82
C CYS A 26 -20.90 14.20 6.74
N PRO A 27 -21.65 15.14 7.34
CA PRO A 27 -21.05 16.10 8.23
C PRO A 27 -20.32 15.29 9.30
N LEU A 28 -18.98 15.33 9.26
CA LEU A 28 -18.16 14.70 10.28
C LEU A 28 -18.60 15.36 11.57
N ALA A 29 -19.36 14.62 12.38
CA ALA A 29 -19.62 14.99 13.75
C ALA A 29 -18.24 15.29 14.34
N HIS A 30 -17.98 16.57 14.63
CA HIS A 30 -16.78 17.01 15.32
C HIS A 30 -16.88 16.50 16.76
N ALA A 31 -16.78 15.19 16.93
CA ALA A 31 -16.49 14.60 18.21
C ALA A 31 -15.10 15.13 18.56
N ARG A 32 -15.05 16.14 19.43
CA ARG A 32 -13.83 16.63 20.09
C ARG A 32 -13.25 15.57 21.05
N GLY A 33 -13.32 14.30 20.68
CA GLY A 33 -12.65 13.20 21.34
C GLY A 33 -11.36 12.93 20.60
N ARG A 34 -10.26 12.69 21.33
CA ARG A 34 -9.06 12.09 20.75
C ARG A 34 -9.50 10.87 19.94
N VAL A 35 -9.38 10.96 18.62
CA VAL A 35 -9.38 9.75 17.78
C VAL A 35 -8.12 9.02 18.23
N LYS A 36 -8.28 8.03 19.12
CA LYS A 36 -7.18 7.11 19.40
C LYS A 36 -6.81 6.52 18.05
N PRO A 37 -5.52 6.57 17.63
CA PRO A 37 -5.09 5.84 16.46
C PRO A 37 -5.65 4.43 16.61
N ARG A 38 -6.40 3.98 15.61
CA ARG A 38 -6.87 2.61 15.58
C ARG A 38 -5.61 1.78 15.53
N GLU A 39 -5.25 1.19 16.66
CA GLU A 39 -4.12 0.26 16.73
C GLU A 39 -4.47 -0.83 15.72
N LEU A 40 -3.77 -0.84 14.59
CA LEU A 40 -3.94 -1.85 13.57
C LEU A 40 -3.58 -3.16 14.24
N ALA A 41 -4.59 -3.90 14.69
CA ALA A 41 -4.43 -5.21 15.26
C ALA A 41 -4.01 -6.14 14.12
N TYR A 42 -2.70 -6.23 13.90
CA TYR A 42 -2.12 -7.32 13.12
C TYR A 42 -2.49 -8.62 13.82
N SER A 43 -2.89 -9.64 13.04
CA SER A 43 -2.97 -10.98 13.59
C SER A 43 -1.56 -11.41 14.04
N ALA A 44 -1.48 -12.39 14.95
CA ALA A 44 -0.17 -12.92 15.36
C ALA A 44 0.63 -13.44 14.15
N GLU A 45 -0.07 -13.99 13.16
CA GLU A 45 0.47 -14.48 11.89
C GLU A 45 1.02 -13.34 11.03
N ASP A 46 0.30 -12.22 10.91
CA ASP A 46 0.77 -11.04 10.18
C ASP A 46 2.01 -10.41 10.84
N LEU A 47 2.06 -10.41 12.17
CA LEU A 47 3.19 -9.87 12.93
C LEU A 47 4.44 -10.73 12.73
N GLU A 48 4.29 -12.05 12.71
CA GLU A 48 5.38 -12.98 12.43
C GLU A 48 5.87 -12.84 10.98
N GLN A 49 4.96 -12.69 10.02
CA GLN A 49 5.33 -12.45 8.62
C GLN A 49 6.09 -11.13 8.46
N ALA A 50 5.63 -10.05 9.10
CA ALA A 50 6.32 -8.76 9.09
C ALA A 50 7.75 -8.88 9.66
N LYS A 51 7.92 -9.65 10.74
CA LYS A 51 9.23 -9.93 11.34
C LYS A 51 10.16 -10.67 10.37
N ARG A 52 9.67 -11.70 9.68
CA ARG A 52 10.44 -12.44 8.67
C ARG A 52 10.86 -11.56 7.49
N VAL A 53 9.98 -10.68 7.03
CA VAL A 53 10.28 -9.70 5.97
C VAL A 53 11.36 -8.72 6.41
N ALA A 54 11.25 -8.17 7.62
CA ALA A 54 12.26 -7.28 8.18
C ALA A 54 13.63 -7.98 8.32
N GLU A 55 13.65 -9.20 8.87
CA GLU A 55 14.90 -9.97 9.03
C GLU A 55 15.56 -10.35 7.70
N ASN A 56 14.78 -10.60 6.64
CA ASN A 56 15.29 -10.85 5.29
C ASN A 56 15.88 -9.57 4.68
N GLY A 57 15.23 -8.42 4.89
CA GLY A 57 15.67 -7.11 4.37
C GLY A 57 17.00 -6.61 4.98
N GLU A 58 17.37 -7.11 6.16
CA GLU A 58 18.67 -6.81 6.80
C GLU A 58 19.83 -7.68 6.27
N GLN A 59 19.55 -8.72 5.48
CA GLN A 59 20.60 -9.54 4.89
C GLN A 59 21.34 -8.76 3.79
N PRO A 60 22.68 -8.93 3.65
CA PRO A 60 23.40 -8.35 2.53
C PRO A 60 22.91 -8.95 1.21
N GLU A 61 22.73 -8.10 0.20
CA GLU A 61 22.40 -8.55 -1.16
C GLU A 61 23.65 -9.14 -1.84
N GLU A 62 23.54 -10.39 -2.33
CA GLU A 62 24.57 -11.05 -3.14
C GLU A 62 23.91 -11.57 -4.42
N LEU A 63 23.92 -10.72 -5.47
CA LEU A 63 23.32 -11.06 -6.76
C LEU A 63 24.19 -12.05 -7.53
N VAL A 64 23.62 -13.21 -7.84
CA VAL A 64 24.22 -14.22 -8.70
C VAL A 64 23.52 -14.24 -10.07
N PRO A 65 24.25 -14.23 -11.19
CA PRO A 65 23.67 -14.34 -12.51
C PRO A 65 23.21 -15.78 -12.77
N ILE A 66 21.98 -15.93 -13.27
CA ILE A 66 21.36 -17.19 -13.64
C ILE A 66 21.05 -17.16 -15.13
N ARG A 67 21.37 -18.26 -15.83
CA ARG A 67 21.05 -18.45 -17.25
C ARG A 67 20.27 -19.74 -17.43
N LEU A 68 19.06 -19.63 -17.98
CA LEU A 68 18.23 -20.76 -18.34
C LEU A 68 18.43 -21.06 -19.83
N ASP A 69 18.69 -22.33 -20.15
CA ASP A 69 18.69 -22.85 -21.52
C ASP A 69 18.14 -24.27 -21.46
N MET A 70 16.81 -24.36 -21.50
CA MET A 70 16.07 -25.60 -21.35
C MET A 70 15.25 -25.87 -22.61
N GLU A 71 15.11 -27.16 -22.94
CA GLU A 71 14.24 -27.62 -24.00
C GLU A 71 13.42 -28.81 -23.49
N LEU A 72 12.09 -28.67 -23.52
CA LEU A 72 11.15 -29.71 -23.09
C LEU A 72 10.08 -29.86 -24.17
N ASP A 73 9.91 -31.06 -24.72
CA ASP A 73 8.94 -31.36 -25.79
C ASP A 73 9.01 -30.40 -26.99
N GLY A 74 10.22 -29.96 -27.34
CA GLY A 74 10.49 -29.01 -28.43
C GLY A 74 10.20 -27.54 -28.08
N VAL A 75 9.71 -27.26 -26.88
CA VAL A 75 9.56 -25.90 -26.34
C VAL A 75 10.87 -25.47 -25.69
N LYS A 76 11.38 -24.31 -26.11
CA LYS A 76 12.64 -23.75 -25.61
C LYS A 76 12.37 -22.63 -24.62
N LEU A 77 12.97 -22.72 -23.44
CA LEU A 77 13.02 -21.64 -22.46
C LEU A 77 14.45 -21.13 -22.37
N ARG A 78 14.64 -19.86 -22.74
CA ARG A 78 15.92 -19.16 -22.65
C ARG A 78 15.74 -17.87 -21.91
N ASP A 79 16.44 -17.72 -20.79
CA ASP A 79 16.34 -16.53 -19.96
C ASP A 79 17.67 -16.21 -19.27
N THR A 80 17.83 -14.96 -18.85
CA THR A 80 18.97 -14.50 -18.05
C THR A 80 18.50 -13.46 -17.06
N PHE A 81 18.69 -13.75 -15.77
CA PHE A 81 18.33 -12.87 -14.68
C PHE A 81 19.37 -12.94 -13.56
N CYS A 82 19.27 -12.04 -12.58
CA CYS A 82 20.07 -12.11 -11.36
C CYS A 82 19.15 -12.49 -10.20
N TYR A 83 19.65 -13.32 -9.29
CA TYR A 83 18.92 -13.72 -8.09
C TYR A 83 19.76 -13.43 -6.86
N ASN A 84 19.14 -12.95 -5.80
CA ASN A 84 19.84 -12.74 -4.54
C ASN A 84 20.08 -14.09 -3.86
N LYS A 85 21.33 -14.53 -3.77
CA LYS A 85 21.72 -15.79 -3.12
C LYS A 85 21.29 -15.86 -1.64
N ASN A 86 21.11 -14.71 -1.01
CA ASN A 86 20.72 -14.61 0.40
C ASN A 86 19.20 -14.45 0.62
N GLU A 87 18.39 -14.55 -0.45
CA GLU A 87 16.92 -14.53 -0.35
C GLU A 87 16.40 -15.76 0.42
N LYS A 88 15.55 -15.54 1.43
CA LYS A 88 15.01 -16.60 2.31
C LYS A 88 13.50 -16.79 2.20
N LEU A 89 12.79 -15.83 1.62
CA LEU A 89 11.32 -15.84 1.57
C LEU A 89 10.79 -16.38 0.25
N ILE A 90 11.44 -16.04 -0.87
CA ILE A 90 11.05 -16.50 -2.20
C ILE A 90 11.95 -17.66 -2.60
N THR A 91 11.43 -18.88 -2.56
CA THR A 91 12.17 -20.07 -3.04
C THR A 91 12.24 -20.10 -4.58
N PRO A 92 13.21 -20.81 -5.18
CA PRO A 92 13.30 -20.94 -6.63
C PRO A 92 12.02 -21.49 -7.28
N ASP A 93 11.29 -22.37 -6.60
CA ASP A 93 10.02 -22.94 -7.09
C ASP A 93 8.89 -21.90 -7.19
N LEU A 94 9.00 -20.77 -6.49
CA LEU A 94 8.04 -19.66 -6.58
C LEU A 94 8.40 -18.68 -7.72
N VAL A 95 9.62 -18.75 -8.25
CA VAL A 95 10.10 -17.89 -9.33
C VAL A 95 9.87 -18.53 -10.70
N CYS A 96 9.89 -19.87 -10.78
CA CYS A 96 9.68 -20.65 -12.00
C CYS A 96 8.19 -20.81 -12.35
#